data_AF-A0A4T0CV17-F1
#
_entry.id   AF-A0A4T0CV17-F1
#
_cell.length_a   1.000
_cell.length_b   1.000
_cell.length_c   1.000
_cell.angle_alpha   90.00
_cell.angle_beta   90.00
_cell.angle_gamma   90.00
#
_symmetry.space_group_name_H-M   'P 1'
#
loop_
_entity.id
_entity.type
_entity.pdbx_description
1 polymer ?
#
loop_
_entity_poly.entity_id
_entity_poly.type
_entity_poly.pdbx_seq_one_letter_code
_entity_poly.pdbx_strand_id
1 'polypeptide(L)'
;MFGGAVSYVNAPRRTATYDVSSAFDALLSAEHPKDVLKHSRLLAARQEVNAEVERCTHTAPRFSQDGKVAVFKIKSEAQVHPVIATRWAGHLQSKALEIVMVANEGYLPGKVNFSCRVPRCAKARDPSVDIIQSLKAYASLKPVKDEDDDTDGGLPDQHEIPLLERLGDDFARGHVQASGGIVDVDQFEELMRLMRVGEKKEKKQGASPQKGKKPIDAGQSNKLTSYFGKKSA
;
A
#
# COMPACT_ATOMS: atom_id res chain seq x y z
N MET A 1 -11.30 7.88 25.13
CA MET A 1 -11.21 6.55 25.79
C MET A 1 -11.83 5.39 24.99
N PHE A 2 -12.80 5.60 24.09
CA PHE A 2 -13.48 4.49 23.36
C PHE A 2 -12.74 3.91 22.15
N GLY A 3 -11.78 4.63 21.54
CA GLY A 3 -11.11 4.19 20.32
C GLY A 3 -10.30 2.88 20.46
N GLY A 4 -9.90 2.52 21.68
CA GLY A 4 -9.20 1.27 21.96
C GLY A 4 -10.08 0.04 21.71
N ALA A 5 -11.33 0.06 22.16
CA ALA A 5 -12.20 -1.12 22.15
C ALA A 5 -12.48 -1.63 20.72
N VAL A 6 -12.71 -0.72 19.78
CA VAL A 6 -12.93 -1.08 18.36
C VAL A 6 -11.74 -1.83 17.78
N SER A 7 -10.51 -1.43 18.12
CA SER A 7 -9.31 -2.11 17.64
C SER A 7 -9.14 -3.52 18.21
N TYR A 8 -9.64 -3.77 19.42
CA TYR A 8 -9.61 -5.06 20.09
C TYR A 8 -10.67 -6.00 19.51
N VAL A 9 -11.91 -5.51 19.34
CA VAL A 9 -13.01 -6.28 18.72
C VAL A 9 -12.66 -6.68 17.28
N ASN A 10 -11.96 -5.82 16.53
CA ASN A 10 -11.56 -6.13 15.16
C ASN A 10 -10.27 -6.96 15.04
N ALA A 11 -9.52 -7.17 16.12
CA ALA A 11 -8.25 -7.88 16.03
C ALA A 11 -8.42 -9.37 15.68
N PRO A 12 -9.35 -10.13 16.30
CA PRO A 12 -9.50 -11.56 16.03
C PRO A 12 -9.76 -11.90 14.55
N ARG A 13 -10.66 -11.17 13.86
CA ARG A 13 -10.90 -11.34 12.42
C ARG A 13 -9.71 -11.03 11.51
N ARG A 14 -8.67 -10.37 12.05
CA ARG A 14 -7.45 -10.02 11.32
C ARG A 14 -6.31 -10.98 11.60
N THR A 15 -6.42 -11.86 12.59
CA THR A 15 -5.44 -12.91 12.85
C THR A 15 -5.44 -13.93 11.71
N ALA A 16 -4.39 -14.76 11.63
CA ALA A 16 -4.31 -15.85 10.65
C ALA A 16 -5.43 -16.89 10.85
N THR A 17 -5.91 -17.06 12.10
CA THR A 17 -6.96 -18.04 12.42
C THR A 17 -8.38 -17.55 12.13
N TYR A 18 -8.56 -16.29 11.72
CA TYR A 18 -9.88 -15.70 11.41
C TYR A 18 -10.94 -15.93 12.51
N ASP A 19 -10.60 -15.61 13.75
CA ASP A 19 -11.41 -15.96 14.93
C ASP A 19 -12.49 -14.90 15.23
N VAL A 20 -13.56 -14.84 14.43
CA VAL A 20 -14.62 -13.84 14.64
C VAL A 20 -15.43 -14.11 15.92
N SER A 21 -15.61 -15.38 16.28
CA SER A 21 -16.43 -15.81 17.42
C SER A 21 -15.95 -15.20 18.74
N SER A 22 -14.64 -15.18 18.97
CA SER A 22 -14.09 -14.59 20.19
C SER A 22 -14.40 -13.10 20.36
N ALA A 23 -14.58 -12.36 19.27
CA ALA A 23 -15.03 -10.96 19.33
C ALA A 23 -16.50 -10.85 19.73
N PHE A 24 -17.34 -11.76 19.25
CA PHE A 24 -18.76 -11.80 19.59
C PHE A 24 -18.98 -12.22 21.04
N ASP A 25 -18.30 -13.28 21.50
CA ASP A 25 -18.39 -13.78 22.88
C ASP A 25 -17.95 -12.71 23.89
N ALA A 26 -16.88 -11.98 23.57
CA ALA A 26 -16.40 -10.87 24.39
C ALA A 26 -17.42 -9.72 24.50
N LEU A 27 -18.23 -9.48 23.47
CA LEU A 27 -19.29 -8.47 23.49
C LEU A 27 -20.50 -8.95 24.29
N LEU A 28 -20.88 -10.23 24.16
CA LEU A 28 -21.99 -10.82 24.94
C LEU A 28 -21.68 -10.89 26.44
N SER A 29 -20.41 -11.11 26.79
CA SER A 29 -19.98 -11.27 28.18
C SER A 29 -19.65 -9.95 28.89
N ALA A 30 -19.59 -8.84 28.15
CA ALA A 30 -19.19 -7.55 28.71
C ALA A 30 -20.38 -6.80 29.31
N GLU A 31 -20.31 -6.48 30.61
CA GLU A 31 -21.30 -5.61 31.27
C GLU A 31 -21.10 -4.14 30.90
N HIS A 32 -19.85 -3.72 30.67
CA HIS A 32 -19.51 -2.38 30.21
C HIS A 32 -18.51 -2.41 29.04
N PRO A 33 -18.51 -1.37 28.17
CA PRO A 33 -17.59 -1.32 27.02
C PRO A 33 -16.09 -1.44 27.38
N LYS A 34 -15.70 -1.06 28.60
CA LYS A 34 -14.32 -1.16 29.08
C LYS A 34 -13.89 -2.60 29.36
N ASP A 35 -14.83 -3.52 29.60
CA ASP A 35 -14.51 -4.91 29.97
C ASP A 35 -14.01 -5.71 28.76
N VAL A 36 -14.44 -5.32 27.56
CA VAL A 36 -13.89 -5.81 26.29
C VAL A 36 -12.36 -5.64 26.22
N LEU A 37 -11.81 -4.58 26.83
CA LEU A 37 -10.37 -4.33 26.85
C LEU A 37 -9.59 -5.31 27.74
N LYS A 38 -10.28 -6.03 28.63
CA LYS A 38 -9.68 -7.01 29.55
C LYS A 38 -9.81 -8.44 29.03
N HIS A 39 -10.55 -8.67 27.94
CA HIS A 39 -10.77 -10.00 27.39
C HIS A 39 -9.46 -10.59 26.87
N SER A 40 -9.00 -11.69 27.48
CA SER A 40 -7.68 -12.29 27.25
C SER A 40 -7.42 -12.62 25.77
N ARG A 41 -8.42 -13.21 25.10
CA ARG A 41 -8.30 -13.55 23.68
C ARG A 41 -8.20 -12.31 22.77
N LEU A 42 -8.89 -11.21 23.10
CA LEU A 42 -8.81 -9.98 22.30
C LEU A 42 -7.45 -9.29 22.47
N LEU A 43 -6.91 -9.31 23.70
CA LEU A 43 -5.55 -8.86 23.99
C LEU A 43 -4.51 -9.64 23.18
N ALA A 44 -4.60 -10.98 23.20
CA ALA A 44 -3.71 -11.85 22.43
C ALA A 44 -3.82 -11.60 20.92
N ALA A 45 -5.05 -11.58 20.37
CA ALA A 45 -5.28 -11.30 18.96
C ALA A 45 -4.72 -9.92 18.55
N ARG A 46 -4.85 -8.92 19.43
CA ARG A 46 -4.31 -7.57 19.19
C ARG A 46 -2.78 -7.58 19.12
N GLN A 47 -2.12 -8.37 19.99
CA GLN A 47 -0.67 -8.54 19.99
C GLN A 47 -0.18 -9.25 18.72
N GLU A 48 -0.84 -10.35 18.33
CA GLU A 48 -0.54 -11.08 17.09
C GLU A 48 -0.62 -10.15 15.86
N VAL A 49 -1.73 -9.43 15.72
CA VAL A 49 -1.95 -8.48 14.61
C VAL A 49 -0.91 -7.36 14.64
N ASN A 50 -0.53 -6.84 15.82
CA ASN A 50 0.51 -5.81 15.93
C ASN A 50 1.88 -6.33 15.48
N ALA A 51 2.27 -7.51 15.95
CA ALA A 51 3.54 -8.13 15.56
C ALA A 51 3.60 -8.33 14.05
N GLU A 52 2.51 -8.79 13.45
CA GLU A 52 2.46 -9.05 12.01
C GLU A 52 2.41 -7.77 11.16
N VAL A 53 1.69 -6.74 11.64
CA VAL A 53 1.73 -5.39 11.03
C VAL A 53 3.14 -4.82 11.07
N GLU A 54 3.86 -4.93 12.18
CA GLU A 54 5.22 -4.43 12.31
C GLU A 54 6.18 -5.20 11.39
N ARG A 55 6.12 -6.53 11.40
CA ARG A 55 6.90 -7.36 10.47
C ARG A 55 6.68 -6.94 9.01
N CYS A 56 5.42 -6.80 8.60
CA CYS A 56 5.08 -6.47 7.22
C CYS A 56 5.35 -5.00 6.84
N THR A 57 5.37 -4.06 7.81
CA THR A 57 5.58 -2.63 7.53
C THR A 57 7.00 -2.33 7.05
N HIS A 58 7.96 -3.23 7.26
CA HIS A 58 9.33 -3.10 6.75
C HIS A 58 9.46 -3.39 5.25
N THR A 59 8.40 -3.85 4.60
CA THR A 59 8.35 -4.03 3.15
C THR A 59 8.56 -2.70 2.44
N ALA A 60 9.55 -2.62 1.55
CA ALA A 60 9.79 -1.42 0.75
C ALA A 60 8.70 -1.24 -0.33
N PRO A 61 8.20 -0.01 -0.55
CA PRO A 61 7.27 0.24 -1.63
C PRO A 61 7.96 0.20 -2.99
N ARG A 62 7.23 -0.27 -4.01
CA ARG A 62 7.50 0.01 -5.42
C ARG A 62 6.51 1.06 -5.91
N PHE A 63 6.84 1.79 -6.96
CA PHE A 63 5.99 2.84 -7.50
C PHE A 63 5.58 2.50 -8.92
N SER A 64 4.34 2.83 -9.31
CA SER A 64 3.93 2.87 -10.72
C SER A 64 4.85 3.81 -11.50
N GLN A 65 4.96 3.58 -12.81
CA GLN A 65 5.89 4.37 -13.63
C GLN A 65 5.59 5.88 -13.56
N ASP A 66 4.32 6.28 -13.53
CA ASP A 66 3.91 7.68 -13.38
C ASP A 66 4.17 8.25 -11.96
N GLY A 67 4.44 7.39 -10.98
CA GLY A 67 4.65 7.72 -9.57
C GLY A 67 3.38 7.97 -8.77
N LYS A 68 2.19 7.69 -9.33
CA LYS A 68 0.89 7.93 -8.69
C LYS A 68 0.50 6.86 -7.68
N VAL A 69 0.98 5.62 -7.84
CA VAL A 69 0.65 4.52 -6.95
C VAL A 69 1.90 3.99 -6.28
N ALA A 70 1.90 3.93 -4.94
CA ALA A 70 2.88 3.19 -4.16
C ALA A 70 2.29 1.81 -3.83
N VAL A 71 2.96 0.75 -4.23
CA VAL A 71 2.55 -0.65 -4.03
C VAL A 71 3.48 -1.34 -3.04
N PHE A 72 2.90 -1.92 -2.00
CA PHE A 72 3.57 -2.81 -1.06
C PHE A 72 3.07 -4.23 -1.29
N LYS A 73 3.97 -5.15 -1.65
CA LYS A 73 3.67 -6.59 -1.80
C LYS A 73 4.11 -7.31 -0.54
N ILE A 74 3.16 -7.83 0.24
CA ILE A 74 3.41 -8.55 1.49
C ILE A 74 2.91 -9.99 1.38
N LYS A 75 3.45 -10.87 2.22
CA LYS A 75 2.98 -12.25 2.38
C LYS A 75 2.70 -12.51 3.86
N SER A 76 1.42 -12.62 4.19
CA SER A 76 0.90 -12.79 5.55
C SER A 76 -0.42 -13.56 5.52
N GLU A 77 -0.57 -14.57 6.36
CA GLU A 77 -1.85 -15.28 6.56
C GLU A 77 -2.88 -14.43 7.31
N ALA A 78 -2.43 -13.35 7.97
CA ALA A 78 -3.27 -12.39 8.67
C ALA A 78 -3.83 -11.29 7.74
N GLN A 79 -5.00 -10.74 8.07
CA GLN A 79 -5.66 -9.65 7.32
C GLN A 79 -5.11 -8.26 7.72
N VAL A 80 -3.79 -8.08 7.57
CA VAL A 80 -3.08 -6.87 8.02
C VAL A 80 -2.95 -5.78 6.96
N HIS A 81 -3.09 -6.11 5.68
CA HIS A 81 -2.94 -5.16 4.56
C HIS A 81 -3.78 -3.87 4.68
N PRO A 82 -5.03 -3.85 5.20
CA PRO A 82 -5.77 -2.59 5.33
C PRO A 82 -5.21 -1.68 6.42
N VAL A 83 -4.62 -2.25 7.48
CA VAL A 83 -3.98 -1.50 8.58
C VAL A 83 -2.69 -0.86 8.06
N ILE A 84 -1.88 -1.65 7.35
CA ILE A 84 -0.62 -1.20 6.75
C ILE A 84 -0.87 -0.10 5.72
N ALA A 85 -1.90 -0.25 4.87
CA ALA A 85 -2.28 0.78 3.90
C ALA A 85 -2.63 2.11 4.58
N THR A 86 -3.34 2.05 5.70
CA THR A 86 -3.71 3.24 6.48
C THR A 86 -2.49 3.90 7.13
N ARG A 87 -1.56 3.11 7.71
CA ARG A 87 -0.31 3.62 8.30
C ARG A 87 0.54 4.33 7.25
N TRP A 88 0.75 3.70 6.10
CA TRP A 88 1.55 4.29 5.02
C TRP A 88 0.88 5.47 4.33
N ALA A 89 -0.46 5.48 4.18
CA ALA A 89 -1.18 6.65 3.68
C ALA A 89 -1.02 7.89 4.59
N GLY A 90 -0.78 7.67 5.89
CA GLY A 90 -0.46 8.75 6.83
C GLY A 90 1.00 9.22 6.79
N HIS A 91 1.92 8.40 6.27
CA HIS A 91 3.37 8.62 6.35
C HIS A 91 4.03 8.97 5.00
N LEU A 92 3.67 8.28 3.91
CA LEU A 92 4.24 8.55 2.58
C LEU A 92 3.83 9.94 2.09
N GLN A 93 4.80 10.65 1.53
CA GLN A 93 4.62 11.98 0.98
C GLN A 93 5.33 12.06 -0.38
N SER A 94 4.59 12.42 -1.42
CA SER A 94 5.15 12.73 -2.75
C SER A 94 4.16 13.57 -3.53
N LYS A 95 4.66 14.47 -4.36
CA LYS A 95 3.82 15.35 -5.21
C LYS A 95 2.99 14.56 -6.22
N ALA A 96 3.51 13.44 -6.73
CA ALA A 96 2.80 12.63 -7.71
C ALA A 96 1.84 11.63 -7.06
N LEU A 97 2.10 11.21 -5.82
CA LEU A 97 1.41 10.10 -5.17
C LEU A 97 -0.07 10.38 -4.91
N GLU A 98 -0.93 9.50 -5.39
CA GLU A 98 -2.40 9.53 -5.30
C GLU A 98 -2.95 8.33 -4.55
N ILE A 99 -2.29 7.17 -4.61
CA ILE A 99 -2.79 5.92 -4.04
C ILE A 99 -1.66 5.18 -3.31
N VAL A 100 -1.94 4.74 -2.09
CA VAL A 100 -1.16 3.72 -1.39
C VAL A 100 -1.91 2.41 -1.47
N MET A 101 -1.32 1.41 -2.11
CA MET A 101 -1.84 0.06 -2.27
C MET A 101 -0.98 -0.93 -1.46
N VAL A 102 -1.62 -1.78 -0.66
CA VAL A 102 -0.95 -2.91 0.00
C VAL A 102 -1.62 -4.18 -0.44
N ALA A 103 -0.87 -5.04 -1.12
CA ALA A 103 -1.29 -6.32 -1.67
C ALA A 103 -0.75 -7.46 -0.81
N ASN A 104 -1.64 -8.32 -0.31
CA ASN A 104 -1.28 -9.49 0.48
C ASN A 104 -1.54 -10.78 -0.31
N GLU A 105 -0.46 -11.45 -0.68
CA GLU A 105 -0.44 -12.71 -1.42
C GLU A 105 -0.49 -13.96 -0.51
N GLY A 106 -0.43 -13.76 0.81
CA GLY A 106 -0.42 -14.86 1.78
C GLY A 106 -1.75 -15.12 2.47
N TYR A 107 -2.76 -14.27 2.26
CA TYR A 107 -4.01 -14.32 3.03
C TYR A 107 -4.96 -15.41 2.54
N LEU A 108 -5.06 -15.60 1.22
CA LEU A 108 -5.87 -16.63 0.59
C LEU A 108 -5.03 -17.35 -0.48
N PRO A 109 -5.05 -18.69 -0.55
CA PRO A 109 -4.33 -19.42 -1.58
C PRO A 109 -4.76 -19.00 -2.99
N GLY A 110 -3.78 -18.73 -3.86
CA GLY A 110 -4.01 -18.37 -5.26
C GLY A 110 -4.62 -16.98 -5.50
N LYS A 111 -4.85 -16.19 -4.44
CA LYS A 111 -5.47 -14.86 -4.53
C LYS A 111 -4.59 -13.78 -3.93
N VAL A 112 -4.78 -12.56 -4.42
CA VAL A 112 -4.21 -11.34 -3.85
C VAL A 112 -5.31 -10.51 -3.23
N ASN A 113 -5.24 -10.30 -1.92
CA ASN A 113 -6.11 -9.37 -1.22
C ASN A 113 -5.39 -8.04 -1.06
N PHE A 114 -5.91 -6.99 -1.68
CA PHE A 114 -5.30 -5.67 -1.62
C PHE A 114 -6.22 -4.61 -1.03
N SER A 115 -5.61 -3.60 -0.39
CA SER A 115 -6.31 -2.42 0.11
C SER A 115 -5.59 -1.16 -0.33
N CYS A 116 -6.39 -0.21 -0.82
CA CYS A 116 -5.96 1.09 -1.28
C CYS A 116 -6.46 2.21 -0.35
N ARG A 117 -5.66 3.26 -0.24
CA ARG A 117 -5.97 4.48 0.51
C ARG A 117 -5.42 5.71 -0.20
N VAL A 118 -6.18 6.80 -0.18
CA VAL A 118 -5.66 8.12 -0.59
C VAL A 118 -4.70 8.61 0.52
N PRO A 119 -3.42 8.89 0.20
CA PRO A 119 -2.46 9.39 1.16
C PRO A 119 -2.84 10.79 1.62
N ARG A 120 -2.41 11.17 2.83
CA ARG A 120 -2.71 12.47 3.42
C ARG A 120 -2.33 13.63 2.48
N CYS A 121 -1.23 13.52 1.74
CA CYS A 121 -0.76 14.55 0.81
C CYS A 121 -1.68 14.77 -0.41
N ALA A 122 -2.56 13.81 -0.72
CA ALA A 122 -3.44 13.88 -1.89
C ALA A 122 -4.91 14.16 -1.56
N LYS A 123 -5.29 14.17 -0.27
CA LYS A 123 -6.69 14.34 0.15
C LYS A 123 -7.33 15.66 -0.25
N ALA A 124 -6.54 16.72 -0.37
CA ALA A 124 -6.99 18.06 -0.71
C ALA A 124 -6.78 18.42 -2.19
N ARG A 125 -6.51 17.42 -3.04
CA ARG A 125 -6.39 17.66 -4.49
C ARG A 125 -7.73 18.00 -5.10
N ASP A 126 -7.68 18.83 -6.14
CA ASP A 126 -8.80 19.15 -7.00
C ASP A 126 -8.39 18.90 -8.46
N PRO A 127 -9.07 17.99 -9.20
CA PRO A 127 -10.17 17.14 -8.73
C PRO A 127 -9.71 16.14 -7.64
N SER A 128 -10.65 15.70 -6.80
CA SER A 128 -10.37 14.71 -5.76
C SER A 128 -9.94 13.38 -6.36
N VAL A 129 -9.01 12.68 -5.70
CA VAL A 129 -8.56 11.35 -6.13
C VAL A 129 -9.69 10.33 -5.98
N ASP A 130 -10.03 9.67 -7.08
CA ASP A 130 -10.94 8.52 -7.11
C ASP A 130 -10.13 7.23 -7.35
N ILE A 131 -9.99 6.41 -6.29
CA ILE A 131 -9.27 5.13 -6.36
C ILE A 131 -9.94 4.17 -7.34
N ILE A 132 -11.28 4.10 -7.36
CA ILE A 132 -12.02 3.14 -8.16
C ILE A 132 -11.78 3.44 -9.64
N GLN A 133 -12.00 4.71 -10.02
CA GLN A 133 -11.77 5.15 -11.40
C GLN A 133 -10.30 4.97 -11.81
N SER A 134 -9.36 5.30 -10.94
CA SER A 134 -7.92 5.17 -11.24
C SER A 134 -7.51 3.71 -11.45
N LEU A 135 -7.96 2.79 -10.60
CA LEU A 135 -7.66 1.36 -10.74
C LEU A 135 -8.29 0.78 -12.01
N LYS A 136 -9.53 1.15 -12.32
CA LYS A 136 -10.17 0.74 -13.59
C LYS A 136 -9.42 1.28 -14.81
N ALA A 137 -8.95 2.52 -14.76
CA ALA A 137 -8.16 3.11 -15.84
C ALA A 137 -6.84 2.33 -16.08
N TYR A 138 -6.13 1.93 -15.02
CA TYR A 138 -4.93 1.09 -15.17
C TYR A 138 -5.26 -0.30 -15.73
N ALA A 139 -6.35 -0.92 -15.29
CA ALA A 139 -6.79 -2.22 -15.78
C ALA A 139 -7.29 -2.19 -17.24
N SER A 140 -7.61 -1.01 -17.77
CA SER A 140 -7.98 -0.79 -19.17
C SER A 140 -6.80 -0.44 -20.09
N LEU A 141 -5.57 -0.33 -19.55
CA LEU A 141 -4.37 -0.13 -20.36
C LEU A 141 -4.10 -1.35 -21.23
N LYS A 142 -3.53 -1.12 -22.41
CA LYS A 142 -3.03 -2.20 -23.27
C LYS A 142 -1.56 -2.46 -22.94
N PRO A 143 -1.08 -3.72 -23.01
CA PRO A 143 0.34 -4.01 -22.94
C PRO A 143 1.08 -3.21 -24.02
N VAL A 144 2.20 -2.60 -23.66
CA VAL A 144 3.12 -2.03 -24.66
C VAL A 144 3.72 -3.23 -25.38
N LYS A 145 3.56 -3.32 -26.71
CA LYS A 145 4.31 -4.30 -27.51
C LYS A 145 5.76 -3.83 -27.51
N ASP A 146 6.68 -4.69 -27.10
CA ASP A 146 8.09 -4.42 -27.29
C ASP A 146 8.37 -4.41 -28.80
N GLU A 147 8.94 -3.32 -29.31
CA GLU A 147 9.22 -3.09 -30.74
C GLU A 147 10.33 -4.04 -31.30
N ASP A 148 10.86 -4.96 -30.49
CA ASP A 148 11.96 -5.86 -30.85
C ASP A 148 11.54 -7.33 -31.06
N ASP A 149 10.25 -7.69 -30.93
CA ASP A 149 9.77 -9.05 -31.24
C ASP A 149 9.15 -9.09 -32.65
N ASP A 150 10.03 -8.96 -33.65
CA ASP A 150 9.75 -9.23 -35.07
C ASP A 150 9.85 -10.75 -35.34
N THR A 151 9.30 -11.56 -34.42
CA THR A 151 9.18 -13.00 -34.58
C THR A 151 7.76 -13.47 -34.38
N ASP A 152 7.18 -13.82 -35.53
CA ASP A 152 6.05 -14.71 -35.76
C ASP A 152 4.69 -14.04 -35.99
N GLY A 153 4.19 -14.28 -37.20
CA GLY A 153 2.87 -13.89 -37.70
C GLY A 153 1.74 -14.70 -37.05
N GLY A 154 1.71 -14.73 -35.72
CA GLY A 154 0.56 -15.17 -34.96
C GLY A 154 -0.58 -14.16 -35.15
N LEU A 155 -1.68 -14.61 -35.74
CA LEU A 155 -2.95 -13.90 -35.72
C LEU A 155 -3.20 -13.39 -34.28
N PRO A 156 -3.56 -12.11 -34.07
CA PRO A 156 -3.94 -11.67 -32.74
C PRO A 156 -5.08 -12.56 -32.27
N ASP A 157 -4.94 -13.18 -31.09
CA ASP A 157 -6.00 -14.00 -30.54
C ASP A 157 -7.20 -13.07 -30.28
N GLN A 158 -8.17 -13.08 -31.21
CA GLN A 158 -9.31 -12.14 -31.24
C GLN A 158 -10.31 -12.39 -30.10
N HIS A 159 -9.92 -13.17 -29.09
CA HIS A 159 -10.75 -13.65 -27.97
C HIS A 159 -10.11 -13.44 -26.59
N GLU A 160 -9.05 -12.67 -26.45
CA GLU A 160 -8.52 -12.41 -25.10
C GLU A 160 -9.40 -11.38 -24.37
N ILE A 161 -10.13 -11.86 -23.35
CA ILE A 161 -11.02 -11.03 -22.52
C ILE A 161 -10.17 -9.95 -21.80
N PRO A 162 -10.51 -8.65 -21.92
CA PRO A 162 -9.77 -7.58 -21.26
C PRO A 162 -9.59 -7.80 -19.76
N LEU A 163 -8.45 -7.38 -19.20
CA LEU A 163 -8.15 -7.56 -17.78
C LEU A 163 -9.26 -7.03 -16.88
N LEU A 164 -9.78 -5.84 -17.16
CA LEU A 164 -10.86 -5.25 -16.36
C LEU A 164 -12.12 -6.14 -16.29
N GLU A 165 -12.45 -6.85 -17.37
CA GLU A 165 -13.59 -7.77 -17.39
C GLU A 165 -13.30 -9.04 -16.60
N ARG A 166 -12.07 -9.58 -16.71
CA ARG A 166 -11.62 -10.77 -15.95
C ARG A 166 -11.53 -10.52 -14.44
N LEU A 167 -11.16 -9.30 -14.04
CA LEU A 167 -11.08 -8.88 -12.65
C LEU A 167 -12.45 -8.86 -11.95
N GLY A 168 -13.53 -8.70 -12.72
CA GLY A 168 -14.91 -8.80 -12.26
C GLY A 168 -15.27 -7.83 -11.13
N ASP A 169 -16.29 -8.22 -10.36
CA ASP A 169 -16.91 -7.36 -9.36
C ASP A 169 -16.11 -7.22 -8.06
N ASP A 170 -15.17 -8.14 -7.78
CA ASP A 170 -14.35 -8.10 -6.57
C ASP A 170 -13.15 -7.16 -6.68
N PHE A 171 -12.97 -6.52 -7.85
CA PHE A 171 -11.94 -5.53 -8.10
C PHE A 171 -12.41 -4.09 -7.80
N ALA A 172 -11.56 -3.34 -7.10
CA ALA A 172 -11.77 -1.94 -6.78
C ALA A 172 -13.10 -1.63 -6.06
N ARG A 173 -13.57 -2.54 -5.20
CA ARG A 173 -14.76 -2.35 -4.35
C ARG A 173 -14.47 -1.43 -3.16
N GLY A 174 -15.44 -0.58 -2.83
CA GLY A 174 -15.40 0.26 -1.63
C GLY A 174 -15.80 1.71 -1.89
N HIS A 175 -15.16 2.62 -1.16
CA HIS A 175 -15.39 4.06 -1.27
C HIS A 175 -14.26 4.72 -2.08
N VAL A 176 -14.53 5.82 -2.77
CA VAL A 176 -13.55 6.52 -3.64
C VAL A 176 -12.21 6.84 -2.96
N GLN A 177 -12.19 6.97 -1.62
CA GLN A 177 -10.97 7.21 -0.81
C GLN A 177 -10.36 5.95 -0.15
N ALA A 178 -11.08 4.83 -0.20
CA ALA A 178 -10.81 3.61 0.54
C ALA A 178 -11.46 2.40 -0.17
N SER A 179 -10.77 1.88 -1.18
CA SER A 179 -11.19 0.68 -1.93
C SER A 179 -10.17 -0.45 -1.79
N GLY A 180 -10.51 -1.62 -2.30
CA GLY A 180 -9.62 -2.78 -2.35
C GLY A 180 -10.20 -3.85 -3.27
N GLY A 181 -9.69 -5.06 -3.16
CA GLY A 181 -10.23 -6.19 -3.90
C GLY A 181 -9.57 -7.51 -3.59
N ILE A 182 -10.17 -8.55 -4.14
CA ILE A 182 -9.69 -9.94 -4.12
C ILE A 182 -9.63 -10.38 -5.58
N VAL A 183 -8.44 -10.71 -6.07
CA VAL A 183 -8.20 -11.05 -7.48
C VAL A 183 -7.26 -12.24 -7.57
N ASP A 184 -7.22 -12.91 -8.71
CA ASP A 184 -6.23 -13.97 -8.94
C ASP A 184 -4.81 -13.38 -9.03
N VAL A 185 -3.81 -14.19 -8.68
CA VAL A 185 -2.40 -13.77 -8.67
C VAL A 185 -1.92 -13.35 -10.05
N ASP A 186 -2.27 -14.09 -11.10
CA ASP A 186 -1.93 -13.78 -12.48
C ASP A 186 -2.53 -12.44 -12.95
N GLN A 187 -3.81 -12.20 -12.64
CA GLN A 187 -4.50 -10.95 -12.92
C GLN A 187 -3.86 -9.77 -12.18
N PHE A 188 -3.45 -9.97 -10.92
CA PHE A 188 -2.75 -8.95 -10.15
C PHE A 188 -1.37 -8.62 -10.75
N GLU A 189 -0.58 -9.63 -11.13
CA GLU A 189 0.71 -9.40 -11.77
C GLU A 189 0.57 -8.72 -13.15
N GLU A 190 -0.49 -9.03 -13.91
CA GLU A 190 -0.82 -8.31 -15.14
C GLU A 190 -1.12 -6.83 -14.87
N LEU A 191 -1.92 -6.52 -13.85
CA LEU A 191 -2.16 -5.14 -13.43
C LEU A 191 -0.85 -4.43 -13.04
N MET A 192 0.05 -5.11 -12.33
CA MET A 192 1.37 -4.54 -11.97
C MET A 192 2.22 -4.24 -13.21
N ARG A 193 2.18 -5.09 -14.23
CA ARG A 193 2.85 -4.88 -15.52
C ARG A 193 2.24 -3.69 -16.28
N LEU A 194 0.91 -3.59 -16.38
CA LEU A 194 0.24 -2.45 -17.01
C LEU A 194 0.56 -1.13 -16.32
N MET A 195 0.66 -1.14 -14.99
CA MET A 195 1.09 0.00 -14.17
C MET A 195 2.60 0.26 -14.21
N ARG A 196 3.38 -0.66 -14.79
CA ARG A 196 4.84 -0.62 -14.89
C ARG A 196 5.50 -0.40 -13.52
N VAL A 197 5.02 -1.14 -12.52
CA VAL A 197 5.42 -0.97 -11.12
C VAL A 197 6.88 -1.36 -10.91
N GLY A 198 7.68 -0.43 -10.39
CA GLY A 198 9.11 -0.64 -10.12
C GLY A 198 10.04 -0.24 -11.26
N GLU A 199 9.50 0.10 -12.43
CA GLU A 199 10.29 0.66 -13.52
C GLU A 199 10.74 2.09 -13.20
N LYS A 200 11.98 2.42 -13.53
CA LYS A 200 12.50 3.78 -13.37
C LYS A 200 11.93 4.64 -14.50
N LYS A 201 11.45 5.85 -14.17
CA LYS A 201 11.15 6.85 -15.22
C LYS A 201 12.37 7.03 -16.11
N GLU A 202 12.17 6.95 -17.42
CA GLU A 202 13.20 7.30 -18.38
C GLU A 202 13.70 8.70 -18.05
N LYS A 203 15.00 8.80 -17.81
CA LYS A 203 15.63 10.10 -17.68
C LYS A 203 15.55 10.72 -19.06
N LYS A 204 14.81 11.82 -19.22
CA LYS A 204 15.00 12.71 -20.37
C LYS A 204 16.50 12.96 -20.48
N GLN A 205 17.11 12.56 -21.60
CA GLN A 205 18.52 12.83 -21.88
C GLN A 205 18.75 14.34 -21.66
N GLY A 206 19.60 14.67 -20.69
CA GLY A 206 19.94 16.06 -20.34
C GLY A 206 19.56 16.55 -18.93
N ALA A 207 18.70 15.87 -18.17
CA ALA A 207 18.34 16.31 -16.82
C ALA A 207 19.08 15.52 -15.72
N SER A 208 20.38 15.75 -15.59
CA SER A 208 21.07 15.46 -14.32
C SER A 208 20.67 16.55 -13.33
N PRO A 209 20.20 16.25 -12.11
CA PRO A 209 20.16 17.25 -11.07
C PRO A 209 21.61 17.60 -10.76
N GLN A 210 22.11 18.70 -11.35
CA GLN A 210 23.30 19.35 -10.83
C GLN A 210 23.02 19.58 -9.35
N LYS A 211 23.83 18.94 -8.51
CA LYS A 211 23.89 19.22 -7.08
C LYS A 211 24.29 20.69 -6.96
N GLY A 212 23.29 21.57 -6.97
CA GLY A 212 23.50 23.00 -6.81
C GLY A 212 24.24 23.18 -5.51
N LYS A 213 25.53 23.52 -5.60
CA LYS A 213 26.23 24.12 -4.47
C LYS A 213 25.39 25.35 -4.14
N LYS A 214 24.64 25.29 -3.03
CA LYS A 214 24.12 26.52 -2.44
C LYS A 214 25.32 27.46 -2.32
N PRO A 215 25.25 28.71 -2.80
CA PRO A 215 26.30 29.66 -2.51
C PRO A 215 26.41 29.69 -0.97
N ILE A 216 27.59 29.30 -0.48
CA ILE A 216 27.94 29.50 0.91
C ILE A 216 27.94 31.02 1.05
N ASP A 217 27.04 31.53 1.87
CA ASP A 217 26.99 32.95 2.21
C ASP A 217 28.39 33.37 2.67
N ALA A 218 28.99 34.34 2.00
CA ALA A 218 30.40 34.71 2.18
C ALA A 218 30.72 35.24 3.59
N GLY A 219 29.70 35.42 4.44
CA GLY A 219 29.83 35.81 5.84
C GLY A 219 29.84 34.68 6.87
N GLN A 220 29.66 33.40 6.50
CA GLN A 220 29.58 32.31 7.49
C GLN A 220 30.98 31.75 7.85
N SER A 221 31.67 32.39 8.80
CA SER A 221 33.02 31.98 9.24
C SER A 221 33.05 30.85 10.29
N ASN A 222 31.91 30.42 10.81
CA ASN A 222 31.86 29.43 11.88
C ASN A 222 31.76 28.00 11.33
N LYS A 223 32.89 27.28 11.35
CA LYS A 223 32.94 25.84 11.08
C LYS A 223 32.46 25.06 12.32
N LEU A 224 31.59 24.07 12.11
CA LEU A 224 31.09 23.12 13.13
C LEU A 224 32.17 22.46 14.00
N THR A 225 33.43 22.47 13.53
CA THR A 225 34.60 21.99 14.27
C THR A 225 35.00 22.87 15.45
N SER A 226 34.50 24.10 15.57
CA SER A 226 34.77 24.97 16.74
C SER A 226 33.99 24.58 18.00
N TYR A 227 32.89 23.81 17.86
CA TYR A 227 32.03 23.42 18.97
C TYR A 227 32.48 22.15 19.71
N PHE A 228 33.39 21.38 19.14
CA PHE A 228 33.95 20.18 19.77
C PHE A 228 35.44 20.40 20.08
N GLY A 229 35.70 21.27 21.05
CA GLY A 229 37.03 21.46 21.61
C GLY A 229 37.55 20.17 22.26
N LYS A 230 38.79 19.80 21.95
CA LYS A 230 39.54 18.69 22.54
C LYS A 230 39.49 18.73 24.06
N LYS A 231 38.96 17.68 24.70
CA LYS A 231 39.32 17.35 26.08
C LYS A 231 40.81 17.02 26.10
N SER A 232 41.59 17.83 26.82
CA SER A 232 42.95 17.47 27.23
C SER A 232 42.95 17.33 28.74
N ALA A 233 43.73 16.35 29.21
CA ALA A 233 43.95 15.81 30.55
C ALA A 233 43.64 16.72 31.75
#